data_AF-A0A061GT96-F1
#
_entry.id   AF-A0A061GT96-F1
#
_cell.length_a   1.000
_cell.length_b   1.000
_cell.length_c   1.000
_cell.angle_alpha   90.00
_cell.angle_beta   90.00
_cell.angle_gamma   90.00
#
_symmetry.space_group_name_H-M   'P 1'
#
loop_
_entity.id
_entity.type
_entity.pdbx_description
1 polymer ?
#
loop_
_entity_poly.entity_id
_entity_poly.type
_entity_poly.pdbx_seq_one_letter_code
_entity_poly.pdbx_strand_id
1 'polypeptide(L)'
;VNDHSSSGDHRKEVDIYPLSCYYFGSKETIVFKDETLSDRIKRMKSNYAAHGLRTSVEAVILVELFKHPHLLLLQVRNSIFKLPGGRLRPGESDIDGLRRKLSRKLSASEDDSETEWEVGECLGMWWRHDFETLLYPYLPPNVKKPKECTKLFLVRLPESRKFIVPKNLKLLAVPLCQVHENHKVQVTPTIGVNGAWILNETNLTTMFYITFDAISLPWFRCHFNKAFWISIDSLLFMVASL
;
A
#
# COMPACT_ATOMS: atom_id res chain seq x y z
N VAL A 1 -38.62 -21.92 -22.09
CA VAL A 1 -37.85 -20.68 -21.89
C VAL A 1 -37.61 -20.57 -20.40
N ASN A 2 -36.42 -20.98 -19.94
CA ASN A 2 -35.97 -20.77 -18.57
C ASN A 2 -34.52 -20.32 -18.69
N ASP A 3 -34.31 -19.02 -18.50
CA ASP A 3 -33.02 -18.37 -18.56
C ASP A 3 -32.19 -18.78 -17.35
N HIS A 4 -31.13 -19.55 -17.59
CA HIS A 4 -30.03 -19.69 -16.65
C HIS A 4 -29.10 -18.48 -16.81
N SER A 5 -29.35 -17.43 -16.02
CA SER A 5 -28.36 -16.38 -15.81
C SER A 5 -27.21 -16.95 -14.99
N SER A 6 -26.15 -17.40 -15.66
CA SER A 6 -24.88 -17.71 -15.03
C SER A 6 -24.31 -16.44 -14.40
N SER A 7 -24.38 -16.34 -13.08
CA SER A 7 -23.59 -15.37 -12.32
C SER A 7 -22.12 -15.75 -12.48
N GLY A 8 -21.46 -15.15 -13.48
CA GLY A 8 -20.04 -15.33 -13.72
C GLY A 8 -19.26 -14.86 -12.50
N ASP A 9 -18.59 -15.79 -11.83
CA ASP A 9 -17.50 -15.53 -10.91
C ASP A 9 -16.38 -14.86 -11.73
N HIS A 10 -16.43 -13.53 -11.84
CA HIS A 10 -15.48 -12.76 -12.63
C HIS A 10 -14.15 -12.70 -11.88
N ARG A 11 -13.37 -13.77 -11.99
CA ARG A 11 -11.95 -13.78 -11.63
C ARG A 11 -11.29 -12.58 -12.30
N LYS A 12 -10.98 -11.56 -11.51
CA LYS A 12 -10.27 -10.39 -12.00
C LYS A 12 -8.80 -10.74 -12.10
N GLU A 13 -8.31 -10.79 -13.33
CA GLU A 13 -6.90 -11.02 -13.62
C GLU A 13 -6.15 -9.69 -13.63
N VAL A 14 -4.90 -9.72 -13.19
CA VAL A 14 -4.01 -8.55 -13.16
C VAL A 14 -2.76 -8.92 -13.92
N ASP A 15 -2.55 -8.26 -15.06
CA ASP A 15 -1.32 -8.39 -15.82
C ASP A 15 -0.16 -7.69 -15.08
N ILE A 16 0.96 -8.40 -14.95
CA ILE A 16 2.21 -7.87 -14.43
C ILE A 16 3.32 -8.12 -15.43
N TYR A 17 4.15 -7.10 -15.64
CA TYR A 17 5.23 -7.16 -16.64
C TYR A 17 6.61 -7.20 -15.97
N PRO A 18 7.64 -7.76 -16.63
CA PRO A 18 8.99 -7.82 -16.10
C PRO A 18 9.52 -6.45 -15.68
N LEU A 19 10.23 -6.38 -14.54
CA LEU A 19 10.85 -5.16 -14.03
C LEU A 19 11.76 -4.49 -15.06
N SER A 20 12.39 -5.29 -15.93
CA SER A 20 13.26 -4.83 -17.02
C SER A 20 12.53 -4.00 -18.09
N CYS A 21 11.20 -4.04 -18.17
CA CYS A 21 10.40 -3.23 -19.08
C CYS A 21 10.15 -1.81 -18.55
N TYR A 22 10.55 -1.52 -17.32
CA TYR A 22 10.38 -0.21 -16.70
C TYR A 22 11.72 0.51 -16.55
N TYR A 23 11.70 1.81 -16.85
CA TYR A 23 12.89 2.65 -16.82
C TYR A 23 12.85 3.58 -15.62
N PHE A 24 13.96 3.74 -14.91
CA PHE A 24 14.02 4.56 -13.70
C PHE A 24 14.93 5.77 -13.92
N GLY A 25 14.33 6.96 -13.93
CA GLY A 25 15.00 8.25 -13.95
C GLY A 25 14.91 8.96 -12.60
N SER A 26 15.63 10.08 -12.48
CA SER A 26 15.60 10.91 -11.27
C SER A 26 15.18 12.34 -11.57
N LYS A 27 14.55 13.01 -10.59
CA LYS A 27 14.23 14.44 -10.62
C LYS A 27 14.60 15.14 -9.31
N GLU A 28 14.34 16.43 -9.25
CA GLU A 28 14.57 17.26 -8.06
C GLU A 28 13.96 16.66 -6.80
N THR A 29 14.61 16.93 -5.67
CA THR A 29 14.22 16.38 -4.37
C THR A 29 12.90 16.98 -3.91
N ILE A 30 12.08 16.16 -3.24
CA ILE A 30 10.89 16.69 -2.56
C ILE A 30 11.30 17.08 -1.15
N VAL A 31 11.09 18.34 -0.77
CA VAL A 31 11.38 18.81 0.59
C VAL A 31 10.42 18.13 1.57
N PHE A 32 10.98 17.41 2.54
CA PHE A 32 10.23 16.90 3.68
C PHE A 32 10.40 17.87 4.85
N LYS A 33 9.30 18.22 5.51
CA LYS A 33 9.36 18.99 6.75
C LYS A 33 9.85 18.07 7.86
N ASP A 34 10.94 18.45 8.52
CA ASP A 34 11.34 17.79 9.76
C ASP A 34 10.33 18.15 10.85
N GLU A 35 9.51 17.16 11.21
CA GLU A 35 8.37 17.31 12.11
C GLU A 35 8.54 16.30 13.24
N THR A 36 8.47 16.75 14.49
CA THR A 36 8.45 15.85 15.65
C THR A 36 7.11 15.10 15.74
N LEU A 37 7.03 14.05 16.56
CA LEU A 37 5.76 13.36 16.79
C LEU A 37 4.69 14.31 17.35
N SER A 38 5.09 15.19 18.26
CA SER A 38 4.22 16.21 18.87
C SER A 38 3.68 17.19 17.83
N ASP A 39 4.57 17.73 16.98
CA ASP A 39 4.17 18.64 15.89
C ASP A 39 3.17 17.99 14.95
N ARG A 40 3.41 16.71 14.61
CA ARG A 40 2.52 15.94 13.75
C ARG A 40 1.13 15.73 14.36
N ILE A 41 1.07 15.34 15.64
CA ILE A 41 -0.21 15.16 16.35
C ILE A 41 -0.95 16.50 16.44
N LYS A 42 -0.24 17.59 16.77
CA LYS A 42 -0.80 18.94 16.83
C LYS A 42 -1.37 19.37 15.48
N ARG A 43 -0.63 19.17 14.39
CA ARG A 43 -1.09 19.45 13.03
C ARG A 43 -2.29 18.57 12.64
N MET A 44 -2.32 17.32 13.07
CA MET A 44 -3.45 16.42 12.80
C MET A 44 -4.71 16.88 13.53
N LYS A 45 -4.60 17.24 14.82
CA LYS A 45 -5.70 17.81 15.62
C LYS A 45 -6.24 19.10 15.01
N SER A 46 -5.34 20.03 14.63
CA SER A 46 -5.72 21.29 14.00
C SER A 46 -6.42 21.09 12.65
N ASN A 47 -5.88 20.23 11.77
CA ASN A 47 -6.52 19.95 10.48
C ASN A 47 -7.88 19.27 10.66
N TYR A 48 -8.02 18.37 11.64
CA TYR A 48 -9.27 17.69 11.93
C TYR A 48 -10.33 18.66 12.43
N ALA A 49 -9.96 19.63 13.28
CA ALA A 49 -10.88 20.67 13.73
C ALA A 49 -11.37 21.54 12.56
N ALA A 50 -10.52 21.82 11.57
CA ALA A 50 -10.86 22.68 10.43
C ALA A 50 -11.59 21.95 9.29
N HIS A 51 -11.24 20.70 9.00
CA HIS A 51 -11.68 19.99 7.79
C HIS A 51 -12.26 18.60 8.06
N GLY A 52 -12.26 18.13 9.30
CA GLY A 52 -12.74 16.80 9.69
C GLY A 52 -11.76 15.68 9.33
N LEU A 53 -12.33 14.52 8.96
CA LEU A 53 -11.60 13.28 8.70
C LEU A 53 -10.48 13.49 7.66
N ARG A 54 -9.27 13.03 7.97
CA ARG A 54 -8.18 12.99 7.00
C ARG A 54 -8.33 11.78 6.07
N THR A 55 -8.50 12.02 4.78
CA THR A 55 -8.48 10.94 3.77
C THR A 55 -7.13 10.87 3.05
N SER A 56 -6.58 9.68 2.92
CA SER A 56 -5.38 9.39 2.13
C SER A 56 -5.64 8.24 1.16
N VAL A 57 -4.94 8.24 0.04
CA VAL A 57 -5.00 7.18 -0.97
C VAL A 57 -3.60 6.69 -1.28
N GLU A 58 -3.44 5.38 -1.45
CA GLU A 58 -2.16 4.75 -1.76
C GLU A 58 -2.32 3.69 -2.84
N ALA A 59 -1.27 3.54 -3.65
CA ALA A 59 -1.23 2.64 -4.79
C ALA A 59 -0.47 1.37 -4.46
N VAL A 60 -1.09 0.23 -4.74
CA VAL A 60 -0.44 -1.07 -4.88
C VAL A 60 -0.08 -1.24 -6.34
N ILE A 61 1.22 -1.25 -6.63
CA ILE A 61 1.77 -1.39 -7.98
C ILE A 61 2.66 -2.62 -8.01
N LEU A 62 2.39 -3.52 -8.95
CA LEU A 62 3.08 -4.81 -9.06
C LEU A 62 3.94 -4.88 -10.33
N VAL A 63 5.07 -5.56 -10.23
CA VAL A 63 5.96 -5.92 -11.34
C VAL A 63 6.40 -7.37 -11.19
N GLU A 64 6.84 -8.00 -12.28
CA GLU A 64 7.45 -9.32 -12.23
C GLU A 64 8.98 -9.20 -12.12
N LEU A 65 9.58 -9.90 -11.17
CA LEU A 65 11.03 -10.13 -11.15
C LEU A 65 11.27 -11.60 -10.79
N PHE A 66 12.13 -12.27 -11.57
CA PHE A 66 12.39 -13.71 -11.44
C PHE A 66 11.11 -14.58 -11.41
N LYS A 67 10.09 -14.24 -12.22
CA LYS A 67 8.79 -14.95 -12.25
C LYS A 67 7.99 -14.88 -10.95
N HIS A 68 8.29 -13.90 -10.09
CA HIS A 68 7.57 -13.62 -8.86
C HIS A 68 7.03 -12.19 -8.82
N PRO A 69 5.83 -11.97 -8.26
CA PRO A 69 5.28 -10.63 -8.07
C PRO A 69 6.05 -9.85 -7.01
N HIS A 70 6.41 -8.62 -7.36
CA HIS A 70 7.07 -7.67 -6.50
C HIS A 70 6.23 -6.39 -6.38
N LEU A 71 6.13 -5.88 -5.16
CA LEU A 71 5.47 -4.62 -4.84
C LEU A 71 6.45 -3.45 -4.98
N LEU A 72 6.06 -2.41 -5.72
CA LEU A 72 6.86 -1.18 -5.80
C LEU A 72 6.64 -0.31 -4.55
N LEU A 73 7.73 -0.04 -3.83
CA LEU A 73 7.73 0.79 -2.61
C LEU A 73 8.70 1.96 -2.75
N LEU A 74 8.30 3.11 -2.20
CA LEU A 74 9.17 4.26 -2.03
C LEU A 74 9.93 4.14 -0.71
N GLN A 75 11.25 4.03 -0.79
CA GLN A 75 12.14 4.20 0.34
C GLN A 75 12.36 5.69 0.60
N VAL A 76 11.94 6.15 1.77
CA VAL A 76 12.17 7.49 2.30
C VAL A 76 13.28 7.40 3.35
N ARG A 77 14.34 8.19 3.20
CA ARG A 77 15.58 8.01 3.99
C ARG A 77 16.07 6.55 3.83
N ASN A 78 16.91 6.05 4.74
CA ASN A 78 17.48 4.70 4.59
C ASN A 78 16.63 3.57 5.23
N SER A 79 15.50 3.88 5.87
CA SER A 79 14.82 2.93 6.75
C SER A 79 13.30 2.89 6.67
N ILE A 80 12.66 3.79 5.91
CA ILE A 80 11.20 3.91 5.88
C ILE A 80 10.71 3.54 4.48
N PHE A 81 9.84 2.56 4.38
CA PHE A 81 9.24 2.12 3.11
C PHE A 81 7.76 2.49 3.09
N LYS A 82 7.29 3.07 1.98
CA LYS A 82 5.91 3.54 1.84
C LYS A 82 5.36 3.21 0.48
N LEU A 83 4.05 2.97 0.42
CA LEU A 83 3.34 2.95 -0.85
C LEU A 83 3.36 4.36 -1.49
N PRO A 84 3.44 4.44 -2.83
CA PRO A 84 3.14 5.67 -3.56
C PRO A 84 1.72 6.15 -3.25
N GLY A 85 1.52 7.46 -3.11
CA GLY A 85 0.23 8.02 -2.67
C GLY A 85 0.35 9.21 -1.73
N GLY A 86 -0.74 9.52 -1.01
CA GLY A 86 -0.78 10.50 0.07
C GLY A 86 -2.16 11.09 0.34
N ARG A 87 -2.17 12.16 1.16
CA ARG A 87 -3.38 12.85 1.61
C ARG A 87 -4.12 13.58 0.49
N LEU A 88 -5.44 13.41 0.41
CA LEU A 88 -6.33 14.11 -0.52
C LEU A 88 -6.53 15.59 -0.14
N ARG A 89 -6.85 16.40 -1.14
CA ARG A 89 -7.36 17.76 -0.95
C ARG A 89 -8.86 17.71 -0.60
N PRO A 90 -9.42 18.72 0.09
CA PRO A 90 -10.86 18.81 0.30
C PRO A 90 -11.62 18.79 -1.04
N GLY A 91 -12.66 17.98 -1.15
CA GLY A 91 -13.48 17.85 -2.36
C GLY A 91 -12.85 17.07 -3.52
N GLU A 92 -11.61 16.59 -3.38
CA GLU A 92 -10.92 15.80 -4.42
C GLU A 92 -11.38 14.34 -4.39
N SER A 93 -11.60 13.75 -5.56
CA SER A 93 -11.94 12.33 -5.68
C SER A 93 -10.75 11.43 -5.30
N ASP A 94 -11.02 10.20 -4.85
CA ASP A 94 -9.95 9.26 -4.49
C ASP A 94 -9.04 8.97 -5.70
N ILE A 95 -9.64 8.74 -6.87
CA ILE A 95 -8.95 8.39 -8.11
C ILE A 95 -8.10 9.55 -8.60
N ASP A 96 -8.67 10.74 -8.76
CA ASP A 96 -7.93 11.91 -9.27
C ASP A 96 -6.83 12.33 -8.28
N GLY A 97 -7.14 12.23 -6.99
CA GLY A 97 -6.17 12.46 -5.93
C GLY A 97 -5.01 11.49 -6.01
N LEU A 98 -5.26 10.20 -6.25
CA LEU A 98 -4.21 9.19 -6.40
C LEU A 98 -3.38 9.46 -7.66
N ARG A 99 -4.01 9.69 -8.82
CA ARG A 99 -3.34 10.08 -10.07
C ARG A 99 -2.39 11.25 -9.86
N ARG A 100 -2.89 12.34 -9.28
CA ARG A 100 -2.08 13.52 -8.94
C ARG A 100 -0.93 13.18 -7.98
N LYS A 101 -1.13 12.31 -6.98
CA LYS A 101 -0.06 11.89 -6.07
C LYS A 101 1.01 11.06 -6.77
N LEU A 102 0.61 10.18 -7.70
CA LEU A 102 1.53 9.36 -8.47
C LEU A 102 2.33 10.22 -9.45
N SER A 103 1.69 11.05 -10.28
CA SER A 103 2.39 11.93 -11.21
C SER A 103 3.42 12.81 -10.50
N ARG A 104 3.04 13.41 -9.37
CA ARG A 104 3.97 14.22 -8.57
C ARG A 104 5.18 13.44 -8.05
N LYS A 105 5.06 12.16 -7.72
CA LYS A 105 6.16 11.36 -7.14
C LYS A 105 6.92 10.51 -8.17
N LEU A 106 6.31 10.18 -9.30
CA LEU A 106 6.77 9.12 -10.20
C LEU A 106 6.79 9.52 -11.69
N SER A 107 6.32 10.71 -12.07
CA SER A 107 6.38 11.25 -13.45
C SER A 107 7.32 12.45 -13.56
N ALA A 108 7.75 12.81 -14.77
CA ALA A 108 8.68 13.94 -14.96
C ALA A 108 8.03 15.26 -14.56
N SER A 109 6.82 15.50 -15.06
CA SER A 109 5.97 16.64 -14.72
C SER A 109 4.56 16.17 -14.32
N GLU A 110 3.76 17.06 -13.73
CA GLU A 110 2.35 16.75 -13.43
C GLU A 110 1.49 16.74 -14.72
N ASP A 111 1.93 17.45 -15.76
CA ASP A 111 1.26 17.57 -17.07
C ASP A 111 1.79 16.57 -18.11
N ASP A 112 2.61 15.62 -17.67
CA ASP A 112 3.23 14.61 -18.53
C ASP A 112 2.16 13.65 -19.04
N SER A 113 1.64 13.96 -20.23
CA SER A 113 0.53 13.23 -20.88
C SER A 113 0.91 11.84 -21.40
N GLU A 114 2.18 11.44 -21.33
CA GLU A 114 2.68 10.24 -22.02
C GLU A 114 2.03 8.95 -21.53
N THR A 115 1.50 8.86 -20.30
CA THR A 115 0.57 7.77 -19.94
C THR A 115 -0.20 8.07 -18.66
N GLU A 116 -1.53 8.19 -18.74
CA GLU A 116 -2.40 8.33 -17.56
C GLU A 116 -2.25 7.11 -16.61
N TRP A 117 -2.38 7.32 -15.30
CA TRP A 117 -2.39 6.22 -14.34
C TRP A 117 -3.75 5.51 -14.35
N GLU A 118 -3.73 4.21 -14.66
CA GLU A 118 -4.90 3.34 -14.58
C GLU A 118 -5.12 2.88 -13.13
N VAL A 119 -6.00 3.59 -12.42
CA VAL A 119 -6.41 3.24 -11.06
C VAL A 119 -7.56 2.24 -11.14
N GLY A 120 -7.33 1.04 -10.62
CA GLY A 120 -8.29 -0.06 -10.56
C GLY A 120 -9.13 -0.04 -9.27
N GLU A 121 -9.47 -1.22 -8.75
CA GLU A 121 -10.33 -1.34 -7.57
C GLU A 121 -9.65 -0.93 -6.26
N CYS A 122 -10.49 -0.57 -5.29
CA CYS A 122 -10.08 -0.42 -3.90
C CYS A 122 -9.88 -1.80 -3.28
N LEU A 123 -8.67 -2.07 -2.82
CA LEU A 123 -8.26 -3.34 -2.20
C LEU A 123 -8.58 -3.38 -0.71
N GLY A 124 -8.67 -2.23 -0.05
CA GLY A 124 -9.02 -2.16 1.36
C GLY A 124 -8.89 -0.77 1.96
N MET A 125 -9.35 -0.65 3.21
CA MET A 125 -9.41 0.61 3.93
C MET A 125 -8.87 0.46 5.35
N TRP A 126 -8.00 1.38 5.74
CA TRP A 126 -7.39 1.42 7.05
C TRP A 126 -7.82 2.67 7.80
N TRP A 127 -8.21 2.49 9.06
CA TRP A 127 -8.87 3.51 9.87
C TRP A 127 -8.10 3.80 11.15
N ARG A 128 -7.95 5.09 11.45
CA ARG A 128 -7.43 5.57 12.73
C ARG A 128 -8.58 6.15 13.52
N HIS A 129 -8.86 5.60 14.69
CA HIS A 129 -9.98 6.04 15.52
C HIS A 129 -9.62 7.22 16.43
N ASP A 130 -8.39 7.29 16.92
CA ASP A 130 -7.87 8.40 17.72
C ASP A 130 -6.48 8.89 17.25
N PHE A 131 -6.11 10.13 17.57
CA PHE A 131 -4.92 10.82 17.08
C PHE A 131 -3.59 10.10 17.35
N GLU A 132 -3.57 9.22 18.35
CA GLU A 132 -2.38 8.50 18.81
C GLU A 132 -2.43 7.00 18.48
N THR A 133 -3.58 6.49 18.03
CA THR A 133 -3.81 5.06 17.77
C THR A 133 -3.25 4.62 16.42
N LEU A 134 -2.88 3.35 16.27
CA LEU A 134 -2.49 2.78 14.97
C LEU A 134 -3.68 2.68 14.01
N LEU A 135 -3.41 2.35 12.74
CA LEU A 135 -4.45 2.05 11.76
C LEU A 135 -4.97 0.62 11.94
N TYR A 136 -6.28 0.45 11.76
CA TYR A 136 -6.98 -0.83 11.79
C TYR A 136 -7.63 -1.11 10.43
N PRO A 137 -7.69 -2.36 9.95
CA PRO A 137 -8.31 -2.69 8.66
C PRO A 137 -9.85 -2.61 8.67
N TYR A 138 -10.44 -2.17 9.78
CA TYR A 138 -11.87 -1.95 9.95
C TYR A 138 -12.11 -0.73 10.84
N LEU A 139 -13.32 -0.16 10.75
CA LEU A 139 -13.77 0.87 11.67
C LEU A 139 -14.53 0.20 12.83
N PRO A 140 -14.07 0.30 14.09
CA PRO A 140 -14.79 -0.32 15.20
C PRO A 140 -16.21 0.25 15.36
N PRO A 141 -17.23 -0.56 15.71
CA PRO A 141 -18.64 -0.14 15.71
C PRO A 141 -18.96 1.09 16.58
N ASN A 142 -18.22 1.26 17.68
CA ASN A 142 -18.44 2.36 18.62
C ASN A 142 -17.77 3.68 18.21
N VAL A 143 -17.00 3.69 17.11
CA VAL A 143 -16.25 4.87 16.65
C VAL A 143 -17.09 5.69 15.68
N LYS A 144 -17.68 6.78 16.16
CA LYS A 144 -18.49 7.70 15.34
C LYS A 144 -17.68 8.76 14.57
N LYS A 145 -16.44 9.03 15.00
CA LYS A 145 -15.61 10.14 14.53
C LYS A 145 -14.16 9.70 14.29
N PRO A 146 -13.88 8.89 13.26
CA PRO A 146 -12.51 8.50 12.91
C PRO A 146 -11.65 9.71 12.54
N LYS A 147 -10.34 9.62 12.74
CA LYS A 147 -9.38 10.72 12.49
C LYS A 147 -8.68 10.60 11.14
N GLU A 148 -8.48 9.37 10.67
CA GLU A 148 -7.85 9.10 9.37
C GLU A 148 -8.47 7.87 8.71
N CYS A 149 -8.61 7.94 7.40
CA CYS A 149 -8.96 6.84 6.52
C CYS A 149 -7.93 6.78 5.40
N THR A 150 -7.24 5.66 5.26
CA THR A 150 -6.34 5.41 4.12
C THR A 150 -6.92 4.30 3.26
N LYS A 151 -7.10 4.58 1.98
CA LYS A 151 -7.64 3.63 1.00
C LYS A 151 -6.52 3.13 0.10
N LEU A 152 -6.45 1.81 -0.10
CA LEU A 152 -5.48 1.17 -0.99
C LEU A 152 -6.16 0.85 -2.32
N PHE A 153 -5.52 1.21 -3.42
CA PHE A 153 -6.01 0.93 -4.77
C PHE A 153 -4.98 0.15 -5.55
N LEU A 154 -5.43 -0.84 -6.34
CA LEU A 154 -4.58 -1.42 -7.36
C LEU A 154 -4.34 -0.39 -8.46
N VAL A 155 -3.10 -0.24 -8.91
CA VAL A 155 -2.76 0.60 -10.07
C VAL A 155 -2.09 -0.27 -11.10
N ARG A 156 -2.72 -0.40 -12.27
CA ARG A 156 -2.22 -1.21 -13.37
C ARG A 156 -1.14 -0.45 -14.12
N LEU A 157 -0.08 -1.17 -14.47
CA LEU A 157 1.01 -0.62 -15.27
C LEU A 157 0.82 -1.05 -16.73
N PRO A 158 1.14 -0.18 -17.70
CA PRO A 158 1.31 -0.61 -19.08
C PRO A 158 2.54 -1.53 -19.20
N GLU A 159 2.70 -2.19 -20.34
CA GLU A 159 3.83 -3.09 -20.63
C GLU A 159 5.20 -2.45 -20.41
N SER A 160 5.31 -1.13 -20.65
CA SER A 160 6.50 -0.35 -20.36
C SER A 160 6.15 1.06 -19.91
N ARG A 161 6.93 1.60 -18.97
CA ARG A 161 6.79 2.97 -18.47
C ARG A 161 8.11 3.48 -17.91
N LYS A 162 8.31 4.80 -18.00
CA LYS A 162 9.38 5.50 -17.29
C LYS A 162 8.89 6.05 -15.95
N PHE A 163 9.55 5.66 -14.86
CA PHE A 163 9.37 6.24 -13.53
C PHE A 163 10.43 7.30 -13.28
N ILE A 164 10.01 8.54 -13.00
CA ILE A 164 10.90 9.63 -12.61
C ILE A 164 10.76 9.92 -11.12
N VAL A 165 11.75 9.49 -10.35
CA VAL A 165 11.70 9.48 -8.88
C VAL A 165 12.52 10.64 -8.29
N PRO A 166 12.03 11.38 -7.29
CA PRO A 166 12.81 12.38 -6.57
C PRO A 166 14.12 11.79 -6.03
N LYS A 167 15.24 12.50 -6.18
CA LYS A 167 16.59 12.04 -5.77
C LYS A 167 16.72 11.61 -4.31
N ASN A 168 15.86 12.11 -3.42
CA ASN A 168 15.85 11.76 -2.00
C ASN A 168 14.93 10.56 -1.66
N LEU A 169 14.41 9.89 -2.69
CA LEU A 169 13.63 8.66 -2.59
C LEU A 169 14.25 7.60 -3.49
N LYS A 170 14.06 6.33 -3.13
CA LYS A 170 14.35 5.20 -4.02
C LYS A 170 13.07 4.42 -4.28
N LEU A 171 12.85 4.00 -5.52
CA LEU A 171 11.76 3.10 -5.86
C LEU A 171 12.32 1.68 -5.91
N LEU A 172 11.79 0.80 -5.08
CA LEU A 172 12.28 -0.57 -4.89
C LEU A 172 11.20 -1.57 -5.24
N ALA A 173 11.58 -2.67 -5.88
CA ALA A 173 10.71 -3.83 -6.07
C ALA A 173 10.96 -4.82 -4.92
N VAL A 174 9.96 -5.03 -4.06
CA VAL A 174 10.05 -5.93 -2.90
C VAL A 174 9.17 -7.16 -3.15
N PRO A 175 9.70 -8.39 -3.06
CA PRO A 175 8.91 -9.59 -3.33
C PRO A 175 7.75 -9.71 -2.34
N LEU A 176 6.57 -10.12 -2.82
CA LEU A 176 5.37 -10.21 -1.95
C LEU A 176 5.55 -11.17 -0.77
N CYS A 177 6.33 -12.25 -0.92
CA CYS A 177 6.64 -13.17 0.19
C CYS A 177 7.35 -12.46 1.35
N GLN A 178 8.31 -11.57 1.05
CA GLN A 178 9.00 -10.80 2.08
C GLN A 178 8.07 -9.82 2.79
N VAL A 179 7.09 -9.26 2.09
CA VAL A 179 6.07 -8.38 2.71
C VAL A 179 5.17 -9.18 3.65
N HIS A 180 4.80 -10.40 3.26
CA HIS A 180 3.94 -11.28 4.05
C HIS A 180 4.62 -11.76 5.35
N GLU A 181 5.86 -12.22 5.25
CA GLU A 181 6.62 -12.79 6.38
C GLU A 181 7.10 -11.73 7.40
N ASN A 182 7.10 -10.46 7.00
CA ASN A 182 7.57 -9.39 7.86
C ASN A 182 6.44 -8.73 8.64
N HIS A 183 6.21 -9.20 9.87
CA HIS A 183 5.48 -8.42 10.88
C HIS A 183 6.13 -7.05 11.18
N LYS A 184 7.41 -6.87 10.81
CA LYS A 184 8.23 -5.65 11.01
C LYS A 184 8.22 -4.71 9.79
N VAL A 185 8.02 -5.23 8.58
CA VAL A 185 7.73 -4.44 7.38
C VAL A 185 6.22 -4.28 7.35
N GLN A 186 5.67 -3.64 8.38
CA GLN A 186 4.34 -3.09 8.24
C GLN A 186 4.43 -2.10 7.09
N VAL A 187 3.94 -2.50 5.91
CA VAL A 187 3.50 -1.58 4.87
C VAL A 187 2.31 -0.84 5.46
N THR A 188 2.61 0.04 6.40
CA THR A 188 1.64 0.86 7.11
C THR A 188 1.22 1.91 6.12
N PRO A 189 -0.08 2.05 5.83
CA PRO A 189 -0.53 3.14 5.00
C PRO A 189 -0.12 4.44 5.66
N THR A 190 0.82 5.15 5.04
CA THR A 190 1.74 6.15 5.60
C THR A 190 1.44 6.57 7.05
N ILE A 191 1.90 5.78 8.01
CA ILE A 191 2.16 6.26 9.37
C ILE A 191 3.66 6.20 9.60
N GLY A 192 4.32 7.34 9.50
CA GLY A 192 5.67 7.48 10.06
C GLY A 192 5.61 7.24 11.56
N VAL A 193 5.89 6.01 11.99
CA VAL A 193 6.57 5.80 13.26
C VAL A 193 8.02 6.24 13.01
N ASN A 194 8.42 7.34 13.62
CA ASN A 194 9.84 7.51 13.94
C ASN A 194 10.12 6.55 15.09
N GLY A 195 10.26 5.27 14.77
CA GLY A 195 11.04 4.35 15.55
C GLY A 195 12.36 4.23 14.80
N ALA A 196 13.44 4.72 15.41
CA ALA A 196 14.73 4.16 15.11
C ALA A 196 14.59 2.63 15.13
N TRP A 197 15.20 1.95 14.16
CA TRP A 197 15.52 0.54 14.35
C TRP A 197 16.53 0.49 15.50
N ILE A 198 16.05 0.44 16.74
CA ILE A 198 16.81 -0.14 17.83
C ILE A 198 16.48 -1.62 17.74
N LEU A 199 17.47 -2.40 17.32
CA LEU A 199 17.57 -3.79 17.72
C LEU A 199 17.58 -3.80 19.25
N ASN A 200 16.40 -3.87 19.86
CA ASN A 200 16.27 -4.28 21.24
C ASN A 200 15.72 -5.70 21.21
N GLU A 201 16.62 -6.65 21.42
CA GLU A 201 16.28 -7.81 22.23
C GLU A 201 15.64 -7.31 23.53
N THR A 202 14.68 -8.05 24.07
CA THR A 202 13.86 -7.76 25.27
C THR A 202 12.56 -6.96 25.02
N ASN A 203 11.49 -7.68 24.67
CA ASN A 203 10.36 -7.86 25.58
C ASN A 203 9.34 -8.86 25.02
N LEU A 204 9.29 -10.02 25.68
CA LEU A 204 8.44 -11.19 25.45
C LEU A 204 6.98 -10.98 25.91
N THR A 205 6.41 -9.79 25.77
CA THR A 205 5.21 -9.45 26.56
C THR A 205 4.03 -8.90 25.75
N THR A 206 3.79 -9.48 24.56
CA THR A 206 2.42 -9.73 24.07
C THR A 206 2.44 -10.99 23.21
N MET A 207 2.81 -12.09 23.84
CA MET A 207 2.82 -13.47 23.33
C MET A 207 1.49 -14.14 23.73
N PHE A 208 0.36 -13.48 23.52
CA PHE A 208 -0.98 -14.03 23.75
C PHE A 208 -1.96 -13.35 22.79
N TYR A 209 -2.79 -14.15 22.12
CA TYR A 209 -3.58 -13.84 20.90
C TYR A 209 -2.68 -13.76 19.65
N ILE A 210 -2.26 -14.85 19.00
CA ILE A 210 -3.01 -16.04 18.62
C ILE A 210 -1.99 -17.18 18.60
N THR A 211 -2.07 -18.09 19.56
CA THR A 211 -1.67 -19.47 19.34
C THR A 211 -2.56 -19.98 18.21
N PHE A 212 -2.06 -19.95 16.98
CA PHE A 212 -2.71 -20.68 15.89
C PHE A 212 -2.54 -22.15 16.26
N ASP A 213 -3.65 -22.75 16.66
CA ASP A 213 -3.74 -24.18 16.93
C ASP A 213 -3.08 -24.93 15.77
N ALA A 214 -2.11 -25.73 16.17
CA ALA A 214 -1.59 -26.82 15.40
C ALA A 214 -2.76 -27.78 15.09
N ILE A 215 -3.39 -27.60 13.93
CA ILE A 215 -4.16 -28.67 13.29
C ILE A 215 -3.29 -29.19 12.15
N SER A 216 -2.63 -30.29 12.47
CA SER A 216 -2.07 -31.29 11.56
C SER A 216 -2.81 -31.38 10.23
N LEU A 217 -2.17 -30.97 9.13
CA LEU A 217 -2.32 -31.63 7.83
C LEU A 217 -0.95 -31.69 7.14
N PRO A 218 -0.40 -32.89 6.89
CA PRO A 218 0.83 -33.06 6.12
C PRO A 218 0.54 -32.82 4.62
N TRP A 219 1.61 -32.74 3.82
CA TRP A 219 1.63 -32.57 2.35
C TRP A 219 1.58 -31.13 1.83
N PHE A 220 2.73 -30.46 1.77
CA PHE A 220 3.09 -29.71 0.56
C PHE A 220 4.60 -29.76 0.34
N ARG A 221 5.01 -30.72 -0.49
CA ARG A 221 6.33 -30.74 -1.14
C ARG A 221 6.18 -29.92 -2.43
N CYS A 222 6.74 -28.72 -2.45
CA CYS A 222 6.59 -27.81 -3.58
C CYS A 222 7.50 -28.25 -4.73
N HIS A 223 6.93 -28.90 -5.76
CA HIS A 223 7.56 -29.05 -7.06
C HIS A 223 7.01 -27.96 -7.99
N PHE A 224 7.89 -27.06 -8.42
CA PHE A 224 7.57 -25.95 -9.32
C PHE A 224 7.28 -26.45 -10.74
N ASN A 225 6.07 -26.20 -11.24
CA ASN A 225 5.86 -25.92 -12.66
C ASN A 225 4.48 -25.34 -12.97
N LYS A 226 4.48 -24.39 -13.92
CA LYS A 226 3.36 -23.76 -14.66
C LYS A 226 2.73 -22.46 -14.08
N ALA A 227 2.76 -21.44 -14.95
CA ALA A 227 2.05 -20.16 -14.99
C ALA A 227 1.23 -19.75 -13.74
N PHE A 228 1.66 -18.67 -13.09
CA PHE A 228 0.92 -18.06 -11.99
C PHE A 228 -0.04 -16.98 -12.49
N TRP A 229 -1.34 -17.24 -12.37
CA TRP A 229 -2.40 -16.25 -12.49
C TRP A 229 -2.76 -15.77 -11.08
N ILE A 230 -2.40 -14.54 -10.73
CA ILE A 230 -2.76 -13.97 -9.42
C ILE A 230 -4.24 -13.57 -9.50
N SER A 231 -5.13 -14.38 -8.91
CA SER A 231 -6.51 -13.94 -8.68
C SER A 231 -6.50 -12.81 -7.64
N ILE A 232 -7.26 -11.75 -7.86
CA ILE A 232 -7.47 -10.69 -6.86
C ILE A 232 -7.95 -11.27 -5.51
N ASP A 233 -8.67 -12.40 -5.53
CA ASP A 233 -9.10 -13.10 -4.31
C ASP A 233 -7.93 -13.65 -3.49
N SER A 234 -6.78 -13.96 -4.10
CA SER A 234 -5.57 -14.37 -3.35
C SER A 234 -4.90 -13.18 -2.66
N LEU A 235 -5.03 -11.97 -3.21
CA LEU A 235 -4.67 -10.71 -2.53
C LEU A 235 -5.68 -10.40 -1.42
N LEU A 236 -6.97 -10.67 -1.64
CA LEU A 236 -8.02 -10.52 -0.63
C LEU A 236 -7.85 -11.53 0.50
N PHE A 237 -7.44 -12.78 0.25
CA PHE A 237 -7.18 -13.79 1.28
C PHE A 237 -6.01 -13.41 2.21
N MET A 238 -4.99 -12.73 1.67
CA MET A 238 -3.93 -12.10 2.48
C MET A 238 -4.45 -10.96 3.36
N VAL A 239 -5.57 -10.33 3.01
CA VAL A 239 -6.18 -9.21 3.75
C VAL A 239 -7.35 -9.67 4.66
N ALA A 240 -7.98 -10.82 4.37
CA ALA A 240 -9.21 -11.29 5.02
C ALA A 240 -9.02 -12.43 6.03
N SER A 241 -7.79 -12.87 6.31
CA SER A 241 -7.52 -13.93 7.31
C SER A 241 -7.14 -13.38 8.70
N LEU A 242 -7.77 -12.27 9.12
CA LEU A 242 -7.67 -11.70 10.47
C LEU A 242 -9.06 -11.42 11.05
#